data_AF-A0A7D6CEY6-F1
#
_entry.id   AF-A0A7D6CEY6-F1
#
_cell.length_a   1.000
_cell.length_b   1.000
_cell.length_c   1.000
_cell.angle_alpha   90.00
_cell.angle_beta   90.00
_cell.angle_gamma   90.00
#
_symmetry.space_group_name_H-M   'P 1'
#
loop_
_entity.id
_entity.type
_entity.pdbx_description
1 polymer ?
#
loop_
_entity_poly.entity_id
_entity_poly.type
_entity_poly.pdbx_seq_one_letter_code
_entity_poly.pdbx_strand_id
1 'polypeptide(L)'
;MDEVQNQVRELLWDWHRHKHKGSKHGAFQRFWEAIKTDCDISHKKVLDELRRDGRVSWDLLARAVGVCGPDDDYEDRLEHFAGLWQEHRGVAPPGYCGRIVIAGQVVRDALVTPADARDDKSRIAMLEREHDRAQLELVDQHRRIKELQGQIAGLTANLQHQAEEAEADRRRLINSIENVSEQMRQDVARQHQEGAELNARIDRLVRENADLIAHQEVLTRARDQAEHRAGRLVTERDRAETRAGQLAQERDDAEARASQHLVALGELRQSTDQERFRLYEMINDLREKVSALSDNRNEQSKRARPIRVMEEDDPFGWGRGGAPPVLK
;
A
#
# COMPACT_ATOMS: atom_id res chain seq x y z
N MET A 1 -8.32 -25.27 -110.01
CA MET A 1 -8.81 -24.35 -108.96
C MET A 1 -7.95 -24.66 -107.75
N ASP A 2 -7.42 -23.64 -107.07
CA ASP A 2 -6.58 -23.84 -105.87
C ASP A 2 -7.42 -24.53 -104.79
N GLU A 3 -6.98 -25.66 -104.24
CA GLU A 3 -7.78 -26.42 -103.26
C GLU A 3 -8.03 -25.59 -102.00
N VAL A 4 -7.09 -24.73 -101.63
CA VAL A 4 -7.26 -23.73 -100.57
C VAL A 4 -8.47 -22.83 -100.83
N GLN A 5 -8.64 -22.41 -102.08
CA GLN A 5 -9.74 -21.55 -102.49
C GLN A 5 -11.07 -22.31 -102.53
N ASN A 6 -11.07 -23.58 -102.93
CA ASN A 6 -12.25 -24.44 -102.84
C ASN A 6 -12.70 -24.57 -101.39
N GLN A 7 -11.78 -24.95 -100.51
CA GLN A 7 -12.06 -25.18 -99.09
C GLN A 7 -12.49 -23.90 -98.36
N VAL A 8 -11.92 -22.74 -98.68
CA VAL A 8 -12.41 -21.45 -98.13
C VAL A 8 -13.80 -21.11 -98.62
N ARG A 9 -14.10 -21.38 -99.90
CA ARG A 9 -15.44 -21.18 -100.43
C ARG A 9 -16.41 -22.15 -99.78
N GLU A 10 -16.06 -23.42 -99.61
CA GLU A 10 -16.89 -24.37 -98.87
C GLU A 10 -17.05 -23.92 -97.41
N LEU A 11 -16.01 -23.46 -96.73
CA LEU A 11 -16.13 -22.93 -95.37
C LEU A 11 -17.12 -21.75 -95.28
N LEU A 12 -17.09 -20.83 -96.25
CA LEU A 12 -18.01 -19.69 -96.31
C LEU A 12 -19.42 -20.06 -96.81
N TRP A 13 -19.56 -21.06 -97.68
CA TRP A 13 -20.81 -21.40 -98.38
C TRP A 13 -21.50 -22.68 -97.89
N ASP A 14 -20.78 -23.74 -97.50
CA ASP A 14 -21.34 -25.00 -96.97
C ASP A 14 -21.83 -24.88 -95.53
N TRP A 15 -21.34 -23.93 -94.73
CA TRP A 15 -21.92 -23.66 -93.41
C TRP A 15 -23.39 -23.19 -93.51
N HIS A 16 -23.87 -22.80 -94.70
CA HIS A 16 -25.28 -22.54 -94.97
C HIS A 16 -26.15 -23.80 -95.07
N ARG A 17 -25.59 -24.98 -95.35
CA ARG A 17 -26.39 -26.21 -95.55
C ARG A 17 -26.79 -26.89 -94.26
N HIS A 18 -25.96 -26.82 -93.22
CA HIS A 18 -26.07 -27.78 -92.11
C HIS A 18 -26.86 -27.31 -90.88
N LYS A 19 -27.13 -26.01 -90.66
CA LYS A 19 -27.80 -25.57 -89.42
C LYS A 19 -29.19 -24.93 -89.50
N HIS A 20 -29.66 -24.38 -90.64
CA HIS A 20 -31.03 -23.83 -90.70
C HIS A 20 -31.66 -23.92 -92.10
N LYS A 21 -32.73 -24.72 -92.23
CA LYS A 21 -33.73 -24.57 -93.32
C LYS A 21 -34.44 -23.22 -93.13
N GLY A 22 -33.84 -22.12 -93.57
CA GLY A 22 -34.55 -20.82 -93.60
C GLY A 22 -33.71 -19.56 -93.79
N SER A 23 -32.44 -19.52 -93.36
CA SER A 23 -31.60 -18.33 -93.51
C SER A 23 -30.41 -18.62 -94.42
N LYS A 24 -30.55 -18.26 -95.70
CA LYS A 24 -29.52 -18.45 -96.73
C LYS A 24 -28.29 -17.53 -96.55
N HIS A 25 -28.18 -16.77 -95.45
CA HIS A 25 -27.18 -15.69 -95.31
C HIS A 25 -26.30 -15.75 -94.04
N GLY A 26 -26.52 -16.67 -93.10
CA GLY A 26 -25.87 -16.67 -91.77
C GLY A 26 -24.33 -16.57 -91.69
N ALA A 27 -23.57 -17.49 -92.28
CA ALA A 27 -22.11 -17.59 -92.04
C ALA A 27 -21.32 -16.53 -92.82
N PHE A 28 -21.59 -16.41 -94.11
CA PHE A 28 -21.00 -15.35 -94.93
C PHE A 28 -21.39 -13.95 -94.42
N GLN A 29 -22.63 -13.75 -93.96
CA GLN A 29 -23.03 -12.46 -93.38
C GLN A 29 -22.32 -12.17 -92.07
N ARG A 30 -22.12 -13.15 -91.17
CA ARG A 30 -21.32 -12.97 -89.95
C ARG A 30 -19.87 -12.62 -90.27
N PHE A 31 -19.26 -13.35 -91.20
CA PHE A 31 -17.92 -13.04 -91.71
C PHE A 31 -17.84 -11.64 -92.29
N TRP A 32 -18.84 -11.26 -93.09
CA TRP A 32 -18.91 -9.95 -93.71
C TRP A 32 -19.12 -8.83 -92.67
N GLU A 33 -20.01 -9.03 -91.70
CA GLU A 33 -20.24 -8.09 -90.60
C GLU A 33 -18.97 -7.90 -89.77
N ALA A 34 -18.26 -8.99 -89.44
CA ALA A 34 -16.97 -8.94 -88.74
C ALA A 34 -15.89 -8.21 -89.54
N ILE A 35 -15.77 -8.46 -90.85
CA ILE A 35 -14.81 -7.73 -91.70
C ILE A 35 -15.16 -6.25 -91.79
N LYS A 36 -16.46 -5.92 -91.89
CA LYS A 36 -16.92 -4.53 -92.01
C LYS A 36 -16.60 -3.70 -90.76
N THR A 37 -16.58 -4.31 -89.57
CA THR A 37 -16.17 -3.65 -88.33
C THR A 37 -14.67 -3.50 -88.19
N ASP A 38 -13.88 -4.46 -88.67
CA ASP A 38 -12.46 -4.52 -88.35
C ASP A 38 -11.54 -3.91 -89.42
N CYS A 39 -12.02 -3.61 -90.65
CA CYS A 39 -11.12 -3.33 -91.78
C CYS A 39 -11.59 -2.37 -92.87
N ASP A 40 -10.62 -1.65 -93.45
CA ASP A 40 -10.71 -0.90 -94.72
C ASP A 40 -10.75 -1.79 -95.97
N ILE A 41 -11.00 -3.10 -95.83
CA ILE A 41 -11.05 -4.01 -96.98
C ILE A 41 -12.39 -3.79 -97.70
N SER A 42 -12.33 -3.20 -98.89
CA SER A 42 -13.53 -3.02 -99.70
C SER A 42 -14.20 -4.36 -100.01
N HIS A 43 -15.54 -4.40 -99.96
CA HIS A 43 -16.35 -5.57 -100.32
C HIS A 43 -15.95 -6.17 -101.68
N LYS A 44 -15.59 -5.30 -102.61
CA LYS A 44 -15.11 -5.66 -103.94
C LYS A 44 -13.84 -6.51 -103.88
N LYS A 45 -12.88 -6.17 -103.01
CA LYS A 45 -11.62 -6.92 -102.84
C LYS A 45 -11.87 -8.33 -102.31
N VAL A 46 -12.75 -8.48 -101.30
CA VAL A 46 -13.13 -9.80 -100.77
C VAL A 46 -13.79 -10.67 -101.85
N LEU A 47 -14.74 -10.09 -102.60
CA LEU A 47 -15.39 -10.80 -103.70
C LEU A 47 -14.42 -11.14 -104.82
N ASP A 48 -13.48 -10.25 -105.13
CA ASP A 48 -12.46 -10.49 -106.16
C ASP A 48 -11.49 -11.61 -105.76
N GLU A 49 -11.12 -11.72 -104.48
CA GLU A 49 -10.33 -12.85 -103.95
C GLU A 49 -11.10 -14.18 -103.97
N LEU A 50 -12.43 -14.15 -103.80
CA LEU A 50 -13.30 -15.33 -103.79
C LEU A 50 -13.81 -15.75 -105.19
N ARG A 51 -13.63 -14.94 -106.22
CA ARG A 51 -13.96 -15.29 -107.63
C ARG A 51 -13.16 -16.49 -108.10
N ARG A 52 -13.67 -17.24 -109.09
CA ARG A 52 -13.05 -18.50 -109.57
C ARG A 52 -11.57 -18.38 -109.97
N ASP A 53 -11.13 -17.19 -110.36
CA ASP A 53 -9.75 -16.90 -110.77
C ASP A 53 -8.98 -16.04 -109.76
N GLY A 54 -9.62 -15.66 -108.65
CA GLY A 54 -9.00 -14.90 -107.56
C GLY A 54 -7.99 -15.74 -106.78
N ARG A 55 -7.02 -15.09 -106.14
CA ARG A 55 -6.14 -15.74 -105.17
C ARG A 55 -6.54 -15.31 -103.77
N VAL A 56 -7.10 -16.25 -103.00
CA VAL A 56 -7.43 -16.01 -101.59
C VAL A 56 -6.15 -15.71 -100.82
N SER A 57 -6.12 -14.56 -100.14
CA SER A 57 -5.04 -14.21 -99.21
C SER A 57 -5.14 -15.04 -97.93
N TRP A 58 -4.00 -15.26 -97.27
CA TRP A 58 -3.99 -16.00 -95.99
C TRP A 58 -4.76 -15.23 -94.91
N ASP A 59 -4.66 -13.89 -94.93
CA ASP A 59 -5.39 -13.00 -94.03
C ASP A 59 -6.91 -13.20 -94.16
N LEU A 60 -7.43 -13.33 -95.38
CA LEU A 60 -8.85 -13.60 -95.61
C LEU A 60 -9.27 -14.99 -95.13
N LEU A 61 -8.42 -15.99 -95.39
CA LEU A 61 -8.66 -17.38 -94.94
C LEU A 61 -8.69 -17.46 -93.42
N ALA A 62 -7.67 -16.94 -92.74
CA ALA A 62 -7.55 -17.04 -91.29
C ALA A 62 -8.74 -16.39 -90.57
N ARG A 63 -9.20 -15.25 -91.10
CA ARG A 63 -10.43 -14.59 -90.63
C ARG A 63 -11.68 -15.42 -90.91
N ALA A 64 -11.78 -16.04 -92.09
CA ALA A 64 -12.92 -16.88 -92.41
C ALA A 64 -13.01 -18.04 -91.42
N VAL A 65 -11.87 -18.67 -91.09
CA VAL A 65 -11.78 -19.71 -90.07
C VAL A 65 -12.15 -19.17 -88.69
N GLY A 66 -11.69 -17.98 -88.30
CA GLY A 66 -11.98 -17.38 -87.00
C GLY A 66 -13.43 -16.97 -86.79
N VAL A 67 -14.12 -16.51 -87.85
CA VAL A 67 -15.51 -16.04 -87.74
C VAL A 67 -16.53 -17.16 -88.03
N CYS A 68 -16.19 -18.10 -88.91
CA CYS A 68 -17.11 -19.16 -89.34
C CYS A 68 -16.80 -20.52 -88.70
N GLY A 69 -15.64 -20.69 -88.06
CA GLY A 69 -15.32 -21.90 -87.31
C GLY A 69 -16.04 -21.95 -85.95
N PRO A 70 -16.21 -23.15 -85.38
CA PRO A 70 -16.51 -23.28 -83.95
C PRO A 70 -15.28 -22.85 -83.13
N ASP A 71 -15.53 -22.17 -82.00
CA ASP A 71 -14.48 -21.55 -81.17
C ASP A 71 -13.43 -22.56 -80.65
N ASP A 72 -13.82 -23.82 -80.47
CA ASP A 72 -12.99 -24.85 -79.83
C ASP A 72 -11.93 -25.49 -80.77
N ASP A 73 -12.01 -25.27 -82.10
CA ASP A 73 -11.12 -25.92 -83.10
C ASP A 73 -10.34 -24.92 -83.96
N TYR A 74 -10.21 -23.66 -83.53
CA TYR A 74 -9.62 -22.60 -84.37
C TYR A 74 -8.19 -22.92 -84.80
N GLU A 75 -7.34 -23.35 -83.87
CA GLU A 75 -5.92 -23.63 -84.16
C GLU A 75 -5.76 -24.88 -85.05
N ASP A 76 -6.50 -25.95 -84.77
CA ASP A 76 -6.45 -27.19 -85.56
C ASP A 76 -6.90 -26.96 -87.01
N ARG A 77 -7.91 -26.11 -87.21
CA ARG A 77 -8.36 -25.71 -88.55
C ARG A 77 -7.32 -24.86 -89.26
N LEU A 78 -6.73 -23.88 -88.58
CA LEU A 78 -5.66 -23.09 -89.17
C LEU A 78 -4.44 -23.95 -89.52
N GLU A 79 -4.08 -24.94 -88.70
CA GLU A 79 -3.03 -25.91 -88.97
C GLU A 79 -3.34 -26.72 -90.23
N HIS A 80 -4.58 -27.21 -90.36
CA HIS A 80 -5.03 -27.91 -91.56
C HIS A 80 -4.94 -27.03 -92.82
N PHE A 81 -5.47 -25.81 -92.76
CA PHE A 81 -5.41 -24.88 -93.90
C PHE A 81 -4.00 -24.40 -94.21
N ALA A 82 -3.12 -24.28 -93.21
CA ALA A 82 -1.72 -23.95 -93.42
C ALA A 82 -0.99 -25.09 -94.14
N GLY A 83 -1.32 -26.34 -93.80
CA GLY A 83 -0.91 -27.53 -94.53
C GLY A 83 -1.29 -27.46 -96.00
N LEU A 84 -2.58 -27.27 -96.29
CA LEU A 84 -3.10 -27.13 -97.66
C LEU A 84 -2.44 -25.94 -98.40
N TRP A 85 -2.22 -24.82 -97.71
CA TRP A 85 -1.57 -23.66 -98.28
C TRP A 85 -0.12 -23.95 -98.68
N GLN A 86 0.66 -24.58 -97.80
CA GLN A 86 2.04 -24.96 -98.08
C GLN A 86 2.12 -26.01 -99.19
N GLU A 87 1.19 -26.98 -99.21
CA GLU A 87 1.11 -28.03 -100.24
C GLU A 87 0.83 -27.44 -101.63
N HIS A 88 -0.18 -26.58 -101.75
CA HIS A 88 -0.61 -26.06 -103.04
C HIS A 88 0.18 -24.85 -103.54
N ARG A 89 0.76 -24.05 -102.63
CA ARG A 89 1.48 -22.82 -102.98
C ARG A 89 2.99 -22.91 -102.79
N GLY A 90 3.50 -24.00 -102.20
CA GLY A 90 4.93 -24.26 -102.00
C GLY A 90 5.62 -23.33 -100.99
N VAL A 91 4.88 -22.43 -100.35
CA VAL A 91 5.39 -21.44 -99.39
C VAL A 91 4.52 -21.44 -98.14
N ALA A 92 5.13 -21.15 -96.99
CA ALA A 92 4.39 -21.10 -95.74
C ALA A 92 3.40 -19.93 -95.80
N PRO A 93 2.23 -20.06 -95.16
CA PRO A 93 1.30 -18.95 -95.11
C PRO A 93 1.94 -17.75 -94.38
N PRO A 94 1.93 -16.56 -94.99
CA PRO A 94 2.58 -15.39 -94.41
C PRO A 94 1.88 -14.98 -93.11
N GLY A 95 2.64 -14.79 -92.03
CA GLY A 95 2.10 -14.46 -90.70
C GLY A 95 1.57 -15.64 -89.89
N TYR A 96 1.60 -16.88 -90.42
CA TYR A 96 1.20 -18.06 -89.65
C TYR A 96 2.38 -18.61 -88.85
N CYS A 97 2.25 -18.62 -87.53
CA CYS A 97 3.29 -19.07 -86.60
C CYS A 97 3.07 -20.49 -86.04
N GLY A 98 1.92 -21.12 -86.33
CA GLY A 98 1.61 -22.46 -85.86
C GLY A 98 2.31 -23.57 -86.64
N ARG A 99 2.04 -24.81 -86.22
CA ARG A 99 2.52 -26.03 -86.87
C ARG A 99 1.87 -26.17 -88.25
N ILE A 100 2.62 -26.69 -89.22
CA ILE A 100 2.16 -27.00 -90.57
C ILE A 100 2.26 -28.51 -90.77
N VAL A 101 1.13 -29.17 -90.99
CA VAL A 101 1.05 -30.61 -91.23
C VAL A 101 0.48 -30.88 -92.61
N ILE A 102 1.20 -31.69 -93.41
CA ILE A 102 0.77 -32.12 -94.75
C ILE A 102 0.69 -33.64 -94.74
N ALA A 103 -0.48 -34.20 -95.08
CA ALA A 103 -0.72 -35.65 -95.10
C ALA A 103 -0.30 -36.39 -93.80
N GLY A 104 -0.48 -35.75 -92.64
CA GLY A 104 -0.12 -36.30 -91.32
C GLY A 104 1.37 -36.18 -90.96
N GLN A 105 2.21 -35.58 -91.83
CA GLN A 105 3.60 -35.28 -91.54
C GLN A 105 3.80 -33.82 -91.18
N VAL A 106 4.53 -33.54 -90.09
CA VAL A 106 4.89 -32.18 -89.68
C VAL A 106 5.96 -31.65 -90.62
N VAL A 107 5.59 -30.70 -91.48
CA VAL A 107 6.50 -30.07 -92.46
C VAL A 107 7.22 -28.87 -91.86
N ARG A 108 6.58 -28.20 -90.89
CA ARG A 108 7.19 -27.14 -90.09
C ARG A 108 6.57 -27.19 -88.70
N ASP A 109 7.40 -27.22 -87.66
CA ASP A 109 6.89 -27.10 -86.29
C ASP A 109 6.43 -25.66 -86.00
N ALA A 110 5.72 -25.47 -84.88
CA ALA A 110 5.35 -24.14 -84.42
C ALA A 110 6.61 -23.28 -84.22
N LEU A 111 6.55 -22.02 -84.65
CA LEU A 111 7.65 -21.09 -84.44
C LEU A 111 7.74 -20.76 -82.95
N VAL A 112 8.87 -21.08 -82.32
CA VAL A 112 9.11 -20.83 -80.90
C VAL A 112 9.75 -19.47 -80.68
N THR A 113 10.63 -19.04 -81.59
CA THR A 113 11.29 -17.73 -81.51
C THR A 113 11.05 -16.90 -82.78
N PRO A 114 11.07 -15.56 -82.69
CA PRO A 114 10.99 -14.70 -83.87
C PRO A 114 12.14 -14.91 -84.88
N ALA A 115 13.27 -15.47 -84.45
CA ALA A 115 14.41 -15.80 -85.31
C ALA A 115 14.12 -16.97 -86.27
N ASP A 116 13.18 -17.86 -85.90
CA ASP A 116 12.81 -19.02 -86.71
C ASP A 116 11.86 -18.67 -87.87
N ALA A 117 11.32 -17.44 -87.87
CA ALA A 117 10.41 -16.94 -88.89
C ALA A 117 11.13 -16.62 -90.21
N ARG A 118 10.71 -17.31 -91.29
CA ARG A 118 11.24 -17.11 -92.64
C ARG A 118 10.74 -15.82 -93.32
N ASP A 119 9.64 -15.26 -92.85
CA ASP A 119 9.02 -14.05 -93.39
C ASP A 119 8.81 -12.99 -92.30
N ASP A 120 8.90 -11.72 -92.68
CA ASP A 120 8.78 -10.59 -91.75
C ASP A 120 7.40 -10.53 -91.08
N LYS A 121 6.33 -10.98 -91.75
CA LYS A 121 4.99 -11.02 -91.16
C LYS A 121 4.90 -12.01 -90.00
N SER A 122 5.46 -13.21 -90.13
CA SER A 122 5.52 -14.20 -89.04
C SER A 122 6.42 -13.73 -87.89
N ARG A 123 7.49 -12.98 -88.19
CA ARG A 123 8.34 -12.37 -87.15
C ARG A 123 7.60 -11.29 -86.38
N ILE A 124 6.87 -10.41 -87.08
CA ILE A 124 6.04 -9.36 -86.48
C ILE A 124 4.96 -9.98 -85.59
N ALA A 125 4.23 -10.99 -86.07
CA ALA A 125 3.18 -11.65 -85.29
C ALA A 125 3.70 -12.34 -84.02
N MET A 126 4.91 -12.92 -84.05
CA MET A 126 5.56 -13.47 -82.85
C MET A 126 5.96 -12.38 -81.86
N LEU A 127 6.56 -11.28 -82.35
CA LEU A 127 6.94 -10.15 -81.52
C LEU A 127 5.72 -9.46 -80.90
N GLU A 128 4.60 -9.36 -81.62
CA GLU A 128 3.33 -8.86 -81.10
C GLU A 128 2.80 -9.75 -79.96
N ARG A 129 2.83 -11.07 -80.12
CA ARG A 129 2.44 -12.01 -79.03
C ARG A 129 3.36 -11.91 -77.82
N GLU A 130 4.66 -11.81 -78.01
CA GLU A 130 5.63 -11.60 -76.93
C GLU A 130 5.40 -10.26 -76.23
N HIS A 131 5.12 -9.21 -77.00
CA HIS A 131 4.77 -7.89 -76.48
C HIS A 131 3.49 -7.94 -75.64
N ASP A 132 2.43 -8.57 -76.14
CA ASP A 132 1.16 -8.71 -75.42
C ASP A 132 1.34 -9.51 -74.12
N ARG A 133 2.13 -10.59 -74.13
CA ARG A 133 2.48 -11.35 -72.92
C ARG A 133 3.24 -10.50 -71.92
N ALA A 134 4.26 -9.77 -72.37
CA ALA A 134 5.04 -8.88 -71.51
C ALA A 134 4.17 -7.75 -70.94
N GLN A 135 3.22 -7.22 -71.72
CA GLN A 135 2.25 -6.22 -71.23
C GLN A 135 1.34 -6.79 -70.14
N LEU A 136 0.82 -8.01 -70.32
CA LEU A 136 0.01 -8.69 -69.30
C LEU A 136 0.81 -8.94 -68.03
N GLU A 137 2.04 -9.45 -68.14
CA GLU A 137 2.94 -9.64 -67.01
C GLU A 137 3.23 -8.33 -66.27
N LEU A 138 3.45 -7.24 -66.99
CA LEU A 138 3.61 -5.91 -66.41
C LEU A 138 2.35 -5.49 -65.65
N VAL A 139 1.15 -5.65 -66.23
CA VAL A 139 -0.11 -5.31 -65.56
C VAL A 139 -0.29 -6.10 -64.26
N ASP A 140 0.01 -7.39 -64.27
CA ASP A 140 -0.06 -8.25 -63.09
C ASP A 140 0.98 -7.87 -62.03
N GLN A 141 2.21 -7.54 -62.43
CA GLN A 141 3.23 -7.02 -61.52
C GLN A 141 2.79 -5.69 -60.89
N HIS A 142 2.23 -4.77 -61.68
CA HIS A 142 1.71 -3.50 -61.15
C HIS A 142 0.56 -3.72 -60.16
N ARG A 143 -0.33 -4.68 -60.43
CA ARG A 143 -1.38 -5.08 -59.50
C ARG A 143 -0.78 -5.60 -58.19
N ARG A 144 0.22 -6.48 -58.28
CA ARG A 144 0.90 -7.06 -57.12
C ARG A 144 1.62 -6.00 -56.29
N ILE A 145 2.30 -5.06 -56.95
CA ILE A 145 2.96 -3.92 -56.27
C ILE A 145 1.94 -3.10 -55.50
N LYS A 146 0.77 -2.79 -56.08
CA LYS A 146 -0.29 -2.06 -55.40
C LYS A 146 -0.84 -2.81 -54.19
N GLU A 147 -1.04 -4.13 -54.28
CA GLU A 147 -1.46 -4.96 -53.15
C GLU A 147 -0.44 -4.92 -52.01
N LEU A 148 0.85 -5.11 -52.33
CA LEU A 148 1.93 -5.05 -51.35
C LEU A 148 2.06 -3.67 -50.71
N GLN A 149 1.89 -2.60 -51.49
CA GLN A 149 1.84 -1.23 -50.95
C GLN A 149 0.68 -1.05 -49.96
N GLY A 150 -0.49 -1.60 -50.27
CA GLY A 150 -1.64 -1.61 -49.35
C GLY A 150 -1.35 -2.39 -48.06
N GLN A 151 -0.70 -3.55 -48.16
CA GLN A 151 -0.28 -4.34 -47.01
C GLN A 151 0.75 -3.59 -46.13
N ILE A 152 1.75 -2.96 -46.75
CA ILE A 152 2.75 -2.16 -46.03
C ILE A 152 2.08 -0.97 -45.33
N ALA A 153 1.15 -0.28 -45.99
CA ALA A 153 0.41 0.83 -45.38
C ALA A 153 -0.42 0.35 -44.18
N GLY A 154 -1.11 -0.78 -44.31
CA GLY A 154 -1.88 -1.37 -43.21
C GLY A 154 -1.01 -1.79 -42.02
N LEU A 155 0.12 -2.45 -42.28
CA LEU A 155 1.07 -2.82 -41.22
C LEU A 155 1.69 -1.59 -40.56
N THR A 156 2.00 -0.54 -41.33
CA THR A 156 2.54 0.72 -40.79
C THR A 156 1.53 1.39 -39.87
N ALA A 157 0.25 1.47 -40.26
CA ALA A 157 -0.80 2.03 -39.42
C ALA A 157 -0.99 1.22 -38.12
N ASN A 158 -0.97 -0.11 -38.21
CA ASN A 158 -1.08 -0.98 -37.04
C ASN A 158 0.10 -0.79 -36.07
N LEU A 159 1.33 -0.69 -36.58
CA LEU A 159 2.51 -0.44 -35.76
C LEU A 159 2.48 0.95 -35.10
N GLN A 160 2.02 1.97 -35.82
CA GLN A 160 1.84 3.31 -35.25
C GLN A 160 0.81 3.31 -34.12
N HIS A 161 -0.33 2.66 -34.32
CA HIS A 161 -1.35 2.54 -33.29
C HIS A 161 -0.83 1.82 -32.03
N GLN A 162 -0.11 0.70 -32.20
CA GLN A 162 0.51 -0.02 -31.09
C GLN A 162 1.56 0.81 -30.37
N ALA A 163 2.35 1.61 -31.10
CA ALA A 163 3.33 2.52 -30.50
C ALA A 163 2.66 3.61 -29.66
N GLU A 164 1.57 4.21 -30.15
CA GLU A 164 0.79 5.21 -29.42
C GLU A 164 0.13 4.63 -28.17
N GLU A 165 -0.43 3.43 -28.26
CA GLU A 165 -1.02 2.72 -27.13
C GLU A 165 0.04 2.39 -26.06
N ALA A 166 1.18 1.84 -26.47
CA ALA A 166 2.30 1.55 -25.57
C ALA A 166 2.84 2.83 -24.91
N GLU A 167 2.90 3.96 -25.64
CA GLU A 167 3.26 5.24 -25.06
C GLU A 167 2.24 5.75 -24.04
N ALA A 168 0.95 5.62 -24.34
CA ALA A 168 -0.12 6.01 -23.43
C ALA A 168 -0.06 5.20 -22.12
N ASP A 169 0.13 3.89 -22.21
CA ASP A 169 0.28 3.01 -21.05
C ASP A 169 1.55 3.31 -20.27
N ARG A 170 2.68 3.56 -20.95
CA ARG A 170 3.91 4.01 -20.29
C ARG A 170 3.70 5.31 -19.51
N ARG A 171 2.98 6.29 -20.08
CA ARG A 171 2.64 7.55 -19.40
C ARG A 171 1.76 7.31 -18.17
N ARG A 172 0.75 6.44 -18.27
CA ARG A 172 -0.11 6.06 -17.13
C ARG A 172 0.71 5.43 -15.99
N LEU A 173 1.62 4.51 -16.33
CA LEU A 173 2.49 3.86 -15.34
C LEU A 173 3.42 4.86 -14.66
N ILE A 174 4.05 5.76 -15.41
CA ILE A 174 4.92 6.81 -14.85
C ILE A 174 4.14 7.67 -13.86
N ASN A 175 2.98 8.18 -14.25
CA ASN A 175 2.14 9.00 -13.36
C ASN A 175 1.71 8.23 -12.10
N SER A 176 1.39 6.93 -12.24
CA SER A 176 1.06 6.09 -11.09
C SER A 176 2.24 5.91 -10.14
N ILE A 177 3.45 5.68 -10.67
CA ILE A 177 4.67 5.54 -9.87
C ILE A 177 4.99 6.85 -9.15
N GLU A 178 4.85 8.00 -9.83
CA GLU A 178 5.05 9.32 -9.23
C GLU A 178 4.08 9.57 -8.07
N ASN A 179 2.79 9.26 -8.26
CA ASN A 179 1.78 9.39 -7.21
C ASN A 179 2.08 8.50 -5.98
N VAL A 180 2.42 7.23 -6.20
CA VAL A 180 2.77 6.30 -5.10
C VAL A 180 4.05 6.76 -4.40
N SER A 181 5.05 7.22 -5.16
CA SER A 181 6.31 7.71 -4.59
C SER A 181 6.08 8.94 -3.72
N GLU A 182 5.22 9.87 -4.15
CA GLU A 182 4.88 11.06 -3.39
C GLU A 182 4.10 10.71 -2.12
N GLN A 183 3.14 9.79 -2.21
CA GLN A 183 2.44 9.27 -1.03
C GLN A 183 3.41 8.64 -0.02
N MET A 184 4.34 7.80 -0.48
CA MET A 184 5.36 7.20 0.38
C MET A 184 6.23 8.25 1.06
N ARG A 185 6.64 9.32 0.36
CA ARG A 185 7.41 10.42 0.96
C ARG A 185 6.62 11.11 2.08
N GLN A 186 5.33 11.36 1.85
CA GLN A 186 4.45 11.97 2.86
C GLN A 186 4.28 11.07 4.09
N ASP A 187 4.11 9.77 3.89
CA ASP A 187 3.98 8.81 4.99
C ASP A 187 5.28 8.69 5.80
N VAL A 188 6.45 8.66 5.13
CA VAL A 188 7.76 8.69 5.80
C VAL A 188 7.95 9.98 6.60
N ALA A 189 7.57 11.14 6.04
CA ALA A 189 7.63 12.41 6.75
C ALA A 189 6.73 12.42 7.99
N ARG A 190 5.51 11.87 7.88
CA ARG A 190 4.58 11.72 9.00
C ARG A 190 5.16 10.82 10.10
N GLN A 191 5.71 9.66 9.74
CA GLN A 191 6.34 8.74 10.69
C GLN A 191 7.55 9.37 11.40
N HIS A 192 8.35 10.17 10.69
CA HIS A 192 9.45 10.92 11.30
C HIS A 192 8.95 11.94 12.32
N GLN A 193 7.87 12.66 12.00
CA GLN A 193 7.26 13.61 12.94
C GLN A 193 6.70 12.90 14.19
N GLU A 194 5.93 11.82 14.00
CA GLU A 194 5.40 11.01 15.11
C GLU A 194 6.53 10.44 15.98
N GLY A 195 7.61 9.96 15.37
CA GLY A 195 8.79 9.49 16.08
C GLY A 195 9.48 10.59 16.90
N ALA A 196 9.59 11.80 16.35
CA ALA A 196 10.14 12.95 17.07
C ALA A 196 9.26 13.36 18.27
N GLU A 197 7.94 13.36 18.09
CA GLU A 197 6.97 13.67 19.16
C GLU A 197 7.01 12.62 20.29
N LEU A 198 7.08 11.33 19.92
CA LEU A 198 7.22 10.24 20.89
C LEU A 198 8.53 10.34 21.66
N ASN A 199 9.65 10.61 20.99
CA ASN A 199 10.95 10.81 21.66
C ASN A 199 10.89 11.99 22.63
N ALA A 200 10.32 13.13 22.21
CA ALA A 200 10.14 14.29 23.09
C ALA A 200 9.22 13.99 24.30
N ARG A 201 8.26 13.07 24.16
CA ARG A 201 7.43 12.60 25.27
C ARG A 201 8.20 11.67 26.20
N ILE A 202 8.98 10.74 25.66
CA ILE A 202 9.86 9.85 26.45
C ILE A 202 10.84 10.69 27.27
N ASP A 203 11.51 11.67 26.67
CA ASP A 203 12.47 12.54 27.36
C ASP A 203 11.84 13.34 28.50
N ARG A 204 10.56 13.72 28.38
CA ARG A 204 9.81 14.37 29.46
C ARG A 204 9.51 13.38 30.59
N LEU A 205 9.00 12.20 30.26
CA LEU A 205 8.70 11.17 31.25
C LEU A 205 9.96 10.70 32.00
N VAL A 206 11.11 10.61 31.32
CA VAL A 206 12.39 10.27 31.96
C VAL A 206 12.78 11.34 32.99
N ARG A 207 12.60 12.63 32.65
CA ARG A 207 12.87 13.74 33.58
C ARG A 207 11.91 13.74 34.77
N GLU A 208 10.61 13.60 34.53
CA GLU A 208 9.60 13.52 35.59
C GLU A 208 9.85 12.34 36.54
N ASN A 209 10.26 11.19 36.00
CA ASN A 209 10.60 10.02 36.80
C ASN A 209 11.84 10.27 37.67
N ALA A 210 12.88 10.91 37.11
CA ALA A 210 14.07 11.28 37.88
C ALA A 210 13.72 12.24 39.04
N ASP A 211 12.85 13.22 38.81
CA ASP A 211 12.37 14.15 39.84
C ASP A 211 11.57 13.42 40.94
N LEU A 212 10.70 12.49 40.55
CA LEU A 212 9.93 11.66 41.49
C LEU A 212 10.84 10.78 42.35
N ILE A 213 11.86 10.16 41.75
CA ILE A 213 12.86 9.37 42.48
C ILE A 213 13.57 10.25 43.51
N ALA A 214 14.01 11.45 43.13
CA ALA A 214 14.63 12.40 44.05
C ALA A 214 13.68 12.82 45.20
N HIS A 215 12.41 13.06 44.90
CA HIS A 215 11.40 13.37 45.92
C HIS A 215 11.17 12.20 46.87
N GLN A 216 11.13 10.97 46.36
CA GLN A 216 10.98 9.76 47.17
C GLN A 216 12.15 9.58 48.14
N GLU A 217 13.39 9.87 47.71
CA GLU A 217 14.56 9.83 48.58
C GLU A 217 14.45 10.87 49.73
N VAL A 218 14.02 12.09 49.41
CA VAL A 218 13.82 13.14 50.43
C VAL A 218 12.75 12.72 51.44
N LEU A 219 11.61 12.19 50.98
CA LEU A 219 10.55 11.71 51.85
C LEU A 219 10.99 10.53 52.72
N THR A 220 11.80 9.63 52.17
CA THR A 220 12.38 8.50 52.92
C THR A 220 13.27 9.01 54.05
N ARG A 221 14.17 9.95 53.76
CA ARG A 221 15.02 10.58 54.79
C ARG A 221 14.20 11.31 55.85
N ALA A 222 13.15 12.03 55.46
CA ALA A 222 12.27 12.72 56.39
C ALA A 222 11.50 11.74 57.30
N ARG A 223 11.02 10.63 56.76
CA ARG A 223 10.40 9.54 57.52
C ARG A 223 11.37 8.97 58.54
N ASP A 224 12.58 8.60 58.11
CA ASP A 224 13.59 7.99 59.01
C ASP A 224 13.97 8.93 60.16
N GLN A 225 14.08 10.25 59.88
CA GLN A 225 14.29 11.25 60.91
C GLN A 225 13.11 11.37 61.89
N ALA A 226 11.89 11.32 61.38
CA ALA A 226 10.68 11.38 62.20
C ALA A 226 10.57 10.13 63.10
N GLU A 227 10.83 8.95 62.57
CA GLU A 227 10.88 7.68 63.32
C GLU A 227 11.93 7.73 64.43
N HIS A 228 13.13 8.25 64.14
CA HIS A 228 14.16 8.41 65.15
C HIS A 228 13.73 9.38 66.27
N ARG A 229 13.11 10.51 65.92
CA ARG A 229 12.57 11.47 66.92
C ARG A 229 11.45 10.85 67.76
N ALA A 230 10.53 10.12 67.13
CA ALA A 230 9.47 9.42 67.83
C ALA A 230 10.04 8.39 68.81
N GLY A 231 11.03 7.61 68.40
CA GLY A 231 11.73 6.67 69.28
C GLY A 231 12.35 7.34 70.51
N ARG A 232 13.01 8.50 70.34
CA ARG A 232 13.53 9.25 71.49
C ARG A 232 12.42 9.72 72.43
N LEU A 233 11.32 10.25 71.89
CA LEU A 233 10.19 10.72 72.70
C LEU A 233 9.57 9.57 73.52
N VAL A 234 9.48 8.37 72.95
CA VAL A 234 9.06 7.16 73.69
C VAL A 234 10.01 6.89 74.85
N THR A 235 11.33 6.92 74.63
CA THR A 235 12.29 6.69 75.73
C THR A 235 12.27 7.80 76.80
N GLU A 236 12.02 9.05 76.41
CA GLU A 236 11.88 10.17 77.34
C GLU A 236 10.60 10.05 78.18
N ARG A 237 9.49 9.65 77.55
CA ARG A 237 8.24 9.31 78.24
C ARG A 237 8.46 8.19 79.26
N ASP A 238 9.06 7.06 78.86
CA ASP A 238 9.26 5.92 79.76
C ASP A 238 10.15 6.29 80.97
N ARG A 239 11.18 7.13 80.76
CA ARG A 239 11.99 7.69 81.85
C ARG A 239 11.19 8.62 82.76
N ALA A 240 10.33 9.47 82.19
CA ALA A 240 9.48 10.37 82.95
C ALA A 240 8.45 9.60 83.78
N GLU A 241 7.84 8.55 83.22
CA GLU A 241 6.91 7.64 83.93
C GLU A 241 7.61 6.93 85.09
N THR A 242 8.83 6.43 84.88
CA THR A 242 9.62 5.81 85.94
C THR A 242 9.92 6.79 87.09
N ARG A 243 10.35 8.02 86.77
CA ARG A 243 10.59 9.07 87.78
C ARG A 243 9.31 9.47 88.51
N ALA A 244 8.19 9.58 87.81
CA ALA A 244 6.91 9.88 88.42
C ALA A 244 6.49 8.78 89.41
N GLY A 245 6.71 7.51 89.06
CA GLY A 245 6.50 6.38 89.97
C GLY A 245 7.38 6.44 91.22
N GLN A 246 8.66 6.76 91.08
CA GLN A 246 9.58 6.94 92.22
C GLN A 246 9.12 8.07 93.15
N LEU A 247 8.77 9.23 92.58
CA LEU A 247 8.28 10.37 93.36
C LEU A 247 6.95 10.07 94.08
N ALA A 248 6.05 9.30 93.45
CA ALA A 248 4.83 8.84 94.10
C ALA A 248 5.14 7.96 95.31
N GLN A 249 6.10 7.04 95.19
CA GLN A 249 6.53 6.20 96.29
C GLN A 249 7.21 6.98 97.42
N GLU A 250 8.10 7.93 97.08
CA GLU A 250 8.74 8.81 98.07
C GLU A 250 7.71 9.67 98.83
N ARG A 251 6.67 10.15 98.13
CA ARG A 251 5.54 10.86 98.75
C ARG A 251 4.79 9.96 99.72
N ASP A 252 4.43 8.75 99.30
CA ASP A 252 3.68 7.80 100.14
C ASP A 252 4.50 7.41 101.39
N ASP A 253 5.81 7.20 101.25
CA ASP A 253 6.73 6.96 102.38
C ASP A 253 6.85 8.17 103.31
N ALA A 254 6.90 9.39 102.76
CA ALA A 254 6.90 10.62 103.55
C ALA A 254 5.58 10.81 104.31
N GLU A 255 4.44 10.50 103.69
CA GLU A 255 3.12 10.57 104.30
C GLU A 255 2.94 9.53 105.42
N ALA A 256 3.45 8.31 105.22
CA ALA A 256 3.48 7.27 106.25
C ALA A 256 4.33 7.69 107.46
N ARG A 257 5.53 8.25 107.22
CA ARG A 257 6.39 8.80 108.29
C ARG A 257 5.72 9.96 109.02
N ALA A 258 5.10 10.88 108.30
CA ALA A 258 4.36 11.99 108.91
C ALA A 258 3.22 11.48 109.79
N SER A 259 2.48 10.47 109.32
CA SER A 259 1.41 9.82 110.08
C SER A 259 1.93 9.15 111.36
N GLN A 260 3.06 8.45 111.29
CA GLN A 260 3.73 7.87 112.46
C GLN A 260 4.15 8.95 113.47
N HIS A 261 4.73 10.05 113.00
CA HIS A 261 5.09 11.18 113.87
C HIS A 261 3.87 11.82 114.54
N LEU A 262 2.75 11.96 113.83
CA LEU A 262 1.50 12.46 114.41
C LEU A 262 0.96 11.54 115.50
N VAL A 263 1.01 10.22 115.30
CA VAL A 263 0.64 9.23 116.33
C VAL A 263 1.57 9.36 117.55
N ALA A 264 2.89 9.37 117.35
CA ALA A 264 3.87 9.51 118.43
C ALA A 264 3.70 10.82 119.22
N LEU A 265 3.41 11.94 118.54
CA LEU A 265 3.06 13.21 119.19
C LEU A 265 1.75 13.10 119.98
N GLY A 266 0.75 12.37 119.47
CA GLY A 266 -0.49 12.08 120.17
C GLY A 266 -0.28 11.28 121.45
N GLU A 267 0.53 10.22 121.41
CA GLU A 267 0.92 9.42 122.58
C GLU A 267 1.69 10.24 123.60
N LEU A 268 2.68 11.03 123.15
CA LEU A 268 3.46 11.91 124.03
C LEU A 268 2.53 12.91 124.73
N ARG A 269 1.60 13.52 123.98
CA ARG A 269 0.60 14.44 124.53
C ARG A 269 -0.27 13.74 125.59
N GLN A 270 -0.78 12.56 125.30
CA GLN A 270 -1.58 11.78 126.26
C GLN A 270 -0.77 11.44 127.52
N SER A 271 0.50 11.04 127.38
CA SER A 271 1.40 10.81 128.50
C SER A 271 1.59 12.07 129.35
N THR A 272 1.83 13.23 128.71
CA THR A 272 1.96 14.51 129.43
C THR A 272 0.67 14.92 130.14
N ASP A 273 -0.50 14.64 129.54
CA ASP A 273 -1.79 14.93 130.16
C ASP A 273 -2.07 13.97 131.35
N GLN A 274 -1.66 12.70 131.25
CA GLN A 274 -1.70 11.75 132.37
C GLN A 274 -0.75 12.16 133.50
N GLU A 275 0.48 12.58 133.21
CA GLU A 275 1.40 13.12 134.22
C GLU A 275 0.84 14.37 134.88
N ARG A 276 0.28 15.30 134.10
CA ARG A 276 -0.43 16.47 134.64
C ARG A 276 -1.57 16.05 135.57
N PHE A 277 -2.39 15.09 135.16
CA PHE A 277 -3.48 14.58 135.99
C PHE A 277 -2.97 13.96 137.31
N ARG A 278 -1.94 13.11 137.25
CA ARG A 278 -1.28 12.55 138.46
C ARG A 278 -0.73 13.65 139.36
N LEU A 279 -0.09 14.67 138.79
CA LEU A 279 0.39 15.83 139.55
C LEU A 279 -0.76 16.59 140.19
N TYR A 280 -1.89 16.79 139.48
CA TYR A 280 -3.09 17.40 140.04
C TYR A 280 -3.68 16.58 141.20
N GLU A 281 -3.75 15.25 141.08
CA GLU A 281 -4.15 14.38 142.17
C GLU A 281 -3.20 14.52 143.36
N MET A 282 -1.89 14.45 143.13
CA MET A 282 -0.90 14.58 144.21
C MET A 282 -0.97 15.96 144.89
N ILE A 283 -1.18 17.04 144.12
CA ILE A 283 -1.40 18.38 144.66
C ILE A 283 -2.67 18.42 145.51
N ASN A 284 -3.77 17.81 145.07
CA ASN A 284 -5.02 17.75 145.85
C ASN A 284 -4.86 16.91 147.12
N ASP A 285 -4.17 15.78 147.04
CA ASP A 285 -3.88 14.88 148.16
C ASP A 285 -3.01 15.59 149.21
N LEU A 286 -1.99 16.34 148.75
CA LEU A 286 -1.20 17.23 149.60
C LEU A 286 -2.06 18.37 150.17
N ARG A 287 -2.98 18.95 149.39
CA ARG A 287 -3.88 20.01 149.84
C ARG A 287 -4.84 19.51 150.92
N GLU A 288 -5.38 18.31 150.78
CA GLU A 288 -6.19 17.63 151.79
C GLU A 288 -5.38 17.31 153.03
N LYS A 289 -4.15 16.78 152.89
CA LYS A 289 -3.23 16.57 154.03
C LYS A 289 -2.90 17.87 154.74
N VAL A 290 -2.62 18.94 154.01
CA VAL A 290 -2.38 20.27 154.56
C VAL A 290 -3.65 20.82 155.23
N SER A 291 -4.82 20.60 154.65
CA SER A 291 -6.10 20.97 155.27
C SER A 291 -6.33 20.18 156.56
N ALA A 292 -6.14 18.87 156.56
CA ALA A 292 -6.24 18.01 157.74
C ALA A 292 -5.20 18.38 158.81
N LEU A 293 -3.97 18.73 158.42
CA LEU A 293 -2.96 19.26 159.33
C LEU A 293 -3.35 20.65 159.86
N SER A 294 -3.98 21.50 159.04
CA SER A 294 -4.50 22.81 159.45
C SER A 294 -5.69 22.65 160.42
N ASP A 295 -6.57 21.68 160.17
CA ASP A 295 -7.71 21.35 161.03
C ASP A 295 -7.24 20.71 162.34
N ASN A 296 -6.27 19.80 162.29
CA ASN A 296 -5.63 19.22 163.47
C ASN A 296 -4.83 20.29 164.25
N ARG A 297 -4.18 21.23 163.55
CA ARG A 297 -3.56 22.40 164.18
C ARG A 297 -4.60 23.33 164.82
N ASN A 298 -5.77 23.51 164.20
CA ASN A 298 -6.87 24.29 164.77
C ASN A 298 -7.56 23.56 165.94
N GLU A 299 -7.62 22.23 165.94
CA GLU A 299 -8.08 21.42 167.07
C GLU A 299 -7.07 21.40 168.22
N GLN A 300 -5.77 21.32 167.92
CA GLN A 300 -4.70 21.51 168.90
C GLN A 300 -4.71 22.95 169.47
N SER A 301 -5.00 23.95 168.63
CA SER A 301 -5.18 25.34 169.06
C SER A 301 -6.39 25.55 169.97
N LYS A 302 -7.45 24.72 169.86
CA LYS A 302 -8.61 24.77 170.76
C LYS A 302 -8.37 24.10 172.12
N ARG A 303 -7.34 23.26 172.29
CA ARG A 303 -7.04 22.53 173.55
C ARG A 303 -5.93 23.13 174.40
N ALA A 304 -5.27 24.19 173.95
CA ALA A 304 -4.26 24.90 174.74
C ALA A 304 -4.29 26.42 174.45
N ARG A 305 -4.85 27.20 175.38
CA ARG A 305 -4.31 28.56 175.65
C ARG A 305 -2.94 28.37 176.33
N PRO A 306 -1.94 29.29 176.31
CA PRO A 306 -2.03 30.74 176.04
C PRO A 306 -0.78 31.41 175.34
N ILE A 307 -0.81 32.76 175.18
CA ILE A 307 0.30 33.77 175.24
C ILE A 307 1.31 33.93 174.06
N ARG A 308 1.30 35.16 173.46
CA ARG A 308 2.37 36.17 173.18
C ARG A 308 3.63 35.71 172.39
N VAL A 309 4.09 36.42 171.35
CA VAL A 309 5.13 37.50 171.30
C VAL A 309 5.29 37.87 169.80
N MET A 310 5.13 39.15 169.39
CA MET A 310 6.13 40.14 168.90
C MET A 310 7.13 39.73 167.79
N GLU A 311 7.37 40.71 166.90
CA GLU A 311 8.50 40.94 165.95
C GLU A 311 8.56 40.03 164.70
N GLU A 312 8.93 40.47 163.50
CA GLU A 312 9.61 41.69 163.03
C GLU A 312 9.36 41.83 161.50
N ASP A 313 9.33 43.07 161.01
CA ASP A 313 9.07 43.42 159.62
C ASP A 313 10.33 43.33 158.72
N ASP A 314 10.06 43.11 157.42
CA ASP A 314 10.87 43.51 156.24
C ASP A 314 12.16 42.72 155.90
N PRO A 315 12.77 42.85 154.69
CA PRO A 315 12.30 43.34 153.37
C PRO A 315 12.88 42.52 152.16
N PHE A 316 12.71 43.04 150.94
CA PHE A 316 13.45 42.78 149.67
C PHE A 316 12.89 41.77 148.66
N GLY A 317 12.33 42.33 147.58
CA GLY A 317 12.18 41.68 146.27
C GLY A 317 13.13 42.30 145.24
N TRP A 318 14.00 41.48 144.64
CA TRP A 318 14.75 41.77 143.42
C TRP A 318 15.03 40.46 142.63
N GLY A 319 14.98 40.54 141.30
CA GLY A 319 15.56 39.57 140.35
C GLY A 319 14.83 39.60 139.00
N ARG A 320 15.32 40.31 137.96
CA ARG A 320 16.30 39.88 136.91
C ARG A 320 15.87 38.57 136.22
N GLY A 321 15.87 38.39 134.90
CA GLY A 321 16.39 39.13 133.74
C GLY A 321 16.61 38.13 132.59
N GLY A 322 16.80 38.60 131.35
CA GLY A 322 17.50 37.85 130.29
C GLY A 322 16.73 37.56 128.98
N ALA A 323 17.17 38.22 127.91
CA ALA A 323 16.98 37.86 126.50
C ALA A 323 18.35 37.37 125.93
N PRO A 324 18.57 37.34 124.59
CA PRO A 324 18.37 36.30 123.56
C PRO A 324 19.76 35.72 123.09
N PRO A 325 20.07 35.19 121.86
CA PRO A 325 19.93 35.77 120.50
C PRO A 325 19.58 34.75 119.36
N VAL A 326 19.06 35.15 118.19
CA VAL A 326 19.75 35.51 116.91
C VAL A 326 21.00 34.68 116.58
N LEU A 327 20.97 33.97 115.45
CA LEU A 327 22.04 33.94 114.42
C LEU A 327 21.55 33.25 113.14
N LYS A 328 21.64 34.01 112.04
CA LYS A 328 21.86 33.71 110.61
C LYS A 328 21.18 32.53 109.93
#